data_AF-A0A535T0S4-F1
#
_entry.id   AF-A0A535T0S4-F1
#
_cell.length_a   1.000
_cell.length_b   1.000
_cell.length_c   1.000
_cell.angle_alpha   90.00
_cell.angle_beta   90.00
_cell.angle_gamma   90.00
#
_symmetry.space_group_name_H-M   'P 1'
#
loop_
_entity.id
_entity.type
_entity.pdbx_description
1 polymer ?
#
loop_
_entity_poly.entity_id
_entity_poly.type
_entity_poly.pdbx_seq_one_letter_code
_entity_poly.pdbx_strand_id
1 'polypeptide(L)'
;MFGILKWLAGLAVVAIVGVGVGVYFAFFGAGPQVTYVTPDLVPIDLNTAAPSDQPPVNLPAAVSLPVPFTPQAPLGNWAARQHTCEEASLAMVDRYLHGDHSGSLIDARTADAAINQITAWKPAQDLTPLQVGQVAQKYMGWAYKILPSDRLNMKQQLALGR
;
A
#
# COMPACT_ATOMS: atom_id res chain seq x y z
N MET A 1 -44.63 36.88 -32.25
CA MET A 1 -43.33 36.51 -32.87
C MET A 1 -42.17 36.33 -31.88
N PHE A 2 -42.16 36.97 -30.70
CA PHE A 2 -41.04 36.86 -29.73
C PHE A 2 -40.94 35.54 -28.93
N GLY A 3 -42.00 34.71 -28.87
CA GLY A 3 -41.99 33.47 -28.10
C GLY A 3 -41.21 32.31 -28.75
N ILE A 4 -41.27 32.22 -30.08
CA ILE A 4 -40.60 31.15 -30.85
C ILE A 4 -39.08 31.33 -30.83
N LEU A 5 -38.61 32.58 -30.92
CA LEU A 5 -37.18 32.89 -30.88
C LEU A 5 -36.53 32.54 -29.53
N LYS A 6 -37.26 32.73 -28.41
CA LYS A 6 -36.81 32.32 -27.07
C LYS A 6 -36.72 30.80 -26.91
N TRP A 7 -37.65 30.06 -27.50
CA TRP A 7 -37.65 28.59 -27.49
C TRP A 7 -36.49 28.01 -28.31
N LEU A 8 -36.25 28.56 -29.51
CA LEU A 8 -35.12 28.14 -30.35
C LEU A 8 -33.76 28.45 -29.72
N ALA A 9 -33.64 29.60 -29.04
CA ALA A 9 -32.43 29.93 -28.29
C ALA A 9 -32.18 28.98 -27.11
N GLY A 10 -33.23 28.58 -26.39
CA GLY A 10 -33.13 27.59 -25.32
C GLY A 10 -32.67 26.22 -25.80
N LEU A 11 -33.21 25.73 -26.93
CA LEU A 11 -32.80 24.47 -27.54
C LEU A 11 -31.35 24.49 -28.03
N ALA A 12 -30.90 25.61 -28.62
CA ALA A 12 -29.52 25.77 -29.06
C ALA A 12 -28.53 25.71 -27.89
N VAL A 13 -28.85 26.33 -26.75
CA VAL A 13 -28.02 26.26 -25.54
C VAL A 13 -27.93 24.84 -24.99
N VAL A 14 -29.07 24.13 -24.91
CA VAL A 14 -29.10 22.73 -24.45
C VAL A 14 -28.26 21.83 -25.37
N ALA A 15 -28.34 22.03 -26.68
CA ALA A 15 -27.53 21.28 -27.65
C ALA A 15 -26.03 21.55 -27.48
N ILE A 16 -25.62 22.82 -27.32
CA ILE A 16 -24.22 23.20 -27.12
C ILE A 16 -23.67 22.61 -25.82
N VAL A 17 -24.44 22.68 -24.73
CA VAL A 17 -24.03 22.10 -23.44
C VAL A 17 -23.95 20.58 -23.55
N GLY A 18 -24.94 19.92 -24.15
CA GLY A 18 -24.95 18.47 -24.33
C GLY A 18 -23.76 17.97 -25.16
N VAL A 19 -23.47 18.65 -26.28
CA VAL A 19 -22.31 18.33 -27.13
C VAL A 19 -21.00 18.62 -26.40
N GLY A 20 -20.90 19.75 -25.69
CA GLY A 20 -19.71 20.10 -24.92
C GLY A 20 -19.39 19.09 -23.83
N VAL A 21 -20.42 18.63 -23.09
CA VAL A 21 -20.30 17.57 -22.09
C VAL A 21 -19.91 16.24 -22.76
N GLY A 22 -20.55 15.88 -23.88
CA GLY A 22 -20.24 14.66 -24.62
C GLY A 22 -18.79 14.62 -25.14
N VAL A 23 -18.31 15.73 -25.72
CA VAL A 23 -16.92 15.89 -26.17
C VAL A 23 -15.96 15.84 -24.98
N TYR A 24 -16.28 16.52 -23.87
CA TYR A 24 -15.45 16.46 -22.68
C TYR A 24 -15.31 15.03 -22.16
N PHE A 25 -16.39 14.27 -22.05
CA PHE A 25 -16.31 12.88 -21.60
C PHE A 25 -15.62 11.95 -22.60
N ALA A 26 -15.81 12.17 -23.92
CA ALA A 26 -15.18 11.37 -24.96
C ALA A 26 -13.65 11.53 -25.03
N PHE A 27 -13.13 12.73 -24.71
CA PHE A 27 -11.70 13.03 -24.85
C PHE A 27 -10.95 13.20 -23.52
N PHE A 28 -11.65 13.55 -22.44
CA PHE A 28 -11.05 13.91 -21.15
C PHE A 28 -11.71 13.23 -19.95
N GLY A 29 -12.86 12.54 -20.13
CA GLY A 29 -13.63 11.97 -19.02
C GLY A 29 -13.09 10.65 -18.46
N ALA A 30 -12.33 9.90 -19.24
CA ALA A 30 -11.70 8.67 -18.79
C ALA A 30 -10.24 8.95 -18.43
N GLY A 31 -9.97 9.17 -17.14
CA GLY A 31 -8.60 9.16 -16.63
C GLY A 31 -7.89 7.85 -16.95
N PRO A 32 -6.54 7.83 -16.95
CA PRO A 32 -5.77 6.62 -17.23
C PRO A 32 -6.23 5.48 -16.32
N GLN A 33 -6.68 4.38 -16.93
CA GLN A 33 -7.05 3.17 -16.21
C GLN A 33 -5.77 2.49 -15.72
N VAL A 34 -5.52 2.53 -14.41
CA VAL A 34 -4.38 1.86 -13.80
C VAL A 34 -4.80 0.44 -13.45
N THR A 35 -4.23 -0.55 -14.14
CA THR A 35 -4.39 -1.95 -13.78
C THR A 35 -3.35 -2.31 -12.72
N TYR A 36 -3.81 -2.91 -11.62
CA TYR A 36 -2.95 -3.37 -10.53
C TYR A 36 -2.55 -4.83 -10.77
N VAL A 37 -1.29 -5.14 -10.46
CA VAL A 37 -0.78 -6.52 -10.46
C VAL A 37 -0.49 -6.94 -9.02
N THR A 38 -0.85 -8.16 -8.66
CA THR A 38 -0.48 -8.80 -7.41
C THR A 38 0.66 -9.77 -7.69
N PRO A 39 1.92 -9.43 -7.38
CA PRO A 39 3.06 -10.31 -7.62
C PRO A 39 3.11 -11.44 -6.59
N ASP A 40 3.73 -12.55 -6.99
CA ASP A 40 4.08 -13.63 -6.06
C ASP A 40 5.21 -13.16 -5.13
N LEU A 41 5.11 -13.52 -3.85
CA LEU A 41 6.15 -13.23 -2.86
C LEU A 41 7.41 -14.05 -3.17
N VAL A 42 8.53 -13.37 -3.41
CA VAL A 42 9.84 -14.01 -3.56
C VAL A 42 10.66 -13.83 -2.27
N PRO A 43 10.97 -14.91 -1.53
CA PRO A 43 11.79 -14.84 -0.32
C PRO A 43 13.17 -14.24 -0.57
N ILE A 44 13.69 -13.46 0.38
CA ILE A 44 15.07 -12.99 0.37
C ILE A 44 15.98 -14.14 0.79
N ASP A 45 16.83 -14.64 -0.11
CA ASP A 45 17.87 -15.59 0.23
C ASP A 45 19.17 -14.85 0.55
N LEU A 46 19.65 -14.98 1.79
CA LEU A 46 20.90 -14.34 2.24
C LEU A 46 22.16 -15.02 1.66
N ASN A 47 22.03 -16.26 1.18
CA ASN A 47 23.15 -17.10 0.75
C ASN A 47 23.23 -17.28 -0.77
N THR A 48 22.19 -16.91 -1.52
CA THR A 48 22.14 -17.11 -2.96
C THR A 48 21.62 -15.85 -3.66
N ALA A 49 22.43 -15.27 -4.57
CA ALA A 49 21.90 -14.40 -5.62
C ALA A 49 21.19 -15.29 -6.67
N ALA A 50 20.12 -15.95 -6.28
CA ALA A 50 19.35 -16.81 -7.17
C ALA A 50 18.68 -15.95 -8.26
N PRO A 51 18.39 -16.51 -9.46
CA PRO A 51 17.65 -15.82 -10.52
C PRO A 51 16.29 -15.27 -10.07
N SER A 52 15.72 -15.80 -8.97
CA SER A 52 14.47 -15.34 -8.36
C SER A 52 14.55 -13.92 -7.78
N ASP A 53 15.74 -13.44 -7.41
CA ASP A 53 15.91 -12.09 -6.87
C ASP A 53 16.01 -11.00 -7.96
N GLN A 54 15.91 -11.38 -9.24
CA GLN A 54 15.89 -10.41 -10.33
C GLN A 54 14.47 -9.85 -10.52
N PRO A 55 14.27 -8.53 -10.35
CA PRO A 55 12.99 -7.92 -10.64
C PRO A 55 12.67 -8.07 -12.14
N PRO A 56 11.37 -8.10 -12.52
CA PRO A 56 10.99 -8.22 -13.92
C PRO A 56 11.56 -7.05 -14.73
N VAL A 57 12.04 -7.35 -15.94
CA VAL A 57 12.64 -6.37 -16.87
C VAL A 57 11.66 -5.21 -17.14
N ASN A 58 10.37 -5.52 -17.23
CA ASN A 58 9.30 -4.54 -17.34
C ASN A 58 8.55 -4.46 -16.02
N LEU A 59 8.83 -3.41 -15.24
CA LEU A 59 8.13 -3.16 -13.98
C LEU A 59 6.65 -2.81 -14.24
N PRO A 60 5.71 -3.38 -13.49
CA PRO A 60 4.29 -3.03 -13.61
C PRO A 60 4.06 -1.56 -13.27
N ALA A 61 3.06 -0.95 -13.91
CA ALA A 61 2.67 0.44 -13.66
C ALA A 61 2.13 0.64 -12.24
N ALA A 62 1.46 -0.37 -11.69
CA ALA A 62 0.96 -0.41 -10.32
C ALA A 62 1.00 -1.83 -9.75
N VAL A 63 1.27 -1.92 -8.44
CA VAL A 63 1.30 -3.16 -7.67
C VAL A 63 0.32 -3.03 -6.52
N SER A 64 -0.36 -4.14 -6.18
CA SER A 64 -1.10 -4.28 -4.93
C SER A 64 -0.52 -5.46 -4.15
N LEU A 65 -0.07 -5.20 -2.94
CA LEU A 65 0.27 -6.24 -1.98
C LEU A 65 -0.89 -6.31 -0.97
N PRO A 66 -1.59 -7.44 -0.84
CA PRO A 66 -2.75 -7.57 0.04
C PRO A 66 -2.31 -7.78 1.50
N VAL A 67 -1.46 -6.89 2.01
CA VAL A 67 -0.97 -6.89 3.39
C VAL A 67 -2.12 -6.53 4.32
N PRO A 68 -2.39 -7.31 5.37
CA PRO A 68 -3.43 -7.00 6.34
C PRO A 68 -3.03 -5.73 7.10
N PHE A 69 -4.03 -4.90 7.42
CA PHE A 69 -3.80 -3.55 7.92
C PHE A 69 -4.10 -3.41 9.41
N THR A 70 -3.33 -2.59 10.12
CA THR A 70 -3.70 -2.10 11.46
C THR A 70 -3.12 -0.70 11.72
N PRO A 71 -3.85 0.19 12.42
CA PRO A 71 -3.26 1.44 12.88
C PRO A 71 -2.29 1.20 14.04
N GLN A 72 -1.32 2.10 14.26
CA GLN A 72 -0.37 2.00 15.39
C GLN A 72 -1.02 2.01 16.77
N ALA A 73 -2.24 2.54 16.88
CA ALA A 73 -3.06 2.52 18.08
C ALA A 73 -4.38 1.76 17.84
N PRO A 74 -4.38 0.42 17.79
CA PRO A 74 -5.57 -0.37 17.43
C PRO A 74 -6.79 -0.10 18.30
N LEU A 75 -6.56 0.16 19.60
CA LEU A 75 -7.61 0.47 20.58
C LEU A 75 -7.83 1.98 20.78
N GLY A 76 -7.22 2.84 19.94
CA GLY A 76 -7.38 4.29 19.98
C GLY A 76 -6.61 5.03 21.09
N ASN A 77 -5.79 4.34 21.90
CA ASN A 77 -4.95 4.99 22.91
C ASN A 77 -3.66 5.56 22.30
N TRP A 78 -3.78 6.67 21.56
CA TRP A 78 -2.67 7.32 20.88
C TRP A 78 -1.56 7.80 21.83
N ALA A 79 -1.91 8.24 23.04
CA ALA A 79 -0.94 8.72 24.02
C ALA A 79 0.06 7.63 24.42
N ALA A 80 -0.39 6.39 24.55
CA ALA A 80 0.48 5.25 24.87
C ALA A 80 1.17 4.63 23.64
N ARG A 81 0.83 5.08 22.43
CA ARG A 81 1.17 4.43 21.15
C ARG A 81 1.88 5.36 20.18
N GLN A 82 2.42 6.48 20.65
CA GLN A 82 3.06 7.47 19.76
C GLN A 82 4.27 6.89 19.02
N HIS A 83 4.94 5.92 19.62
CA HIS A 83 6.19 5.31 19.15
C HIS A 83 6.03 3.83 18.80
N THR A 84 4.89 3.44 18.21
CA THR A 84 4.62 2.04 17.84
C THR A 84 4.37 1.84 16.34
N CYS A 85 4.85 2.76 15.50
CA CYS A 85 4.63 2.67 14.06
C CYS A 85 5.45 1.55 13.42
N GLU A 86 6.68 1.32 13.89
CA GLU A 86 7.50 0.21 13.41
C GLU A 86 6.95 -1.15 13.86
N GLU A 87 6.49 -1.27 15.10
CA GLU A 87 5.88 -2.49 15.62
C GLU A 87 4.56 -2.82 14.93
N ALA A 88 3.74 -1.80 14.63
CA ALA A 88 2.54 -2.00 13.83
C ALA A 88 2.88 -2.46 12.41
N SER A 89 3.93 -1.88 11.80
CA SER A 89 4.41 -2.29 10.48
C SER A 89 4.95 -3.73 10.49
N LEU A 90 5.73 -4.10 11.51
CA LEU A 90 6.21 -5.46 11.70
C LEU A 90 5.06 -6.46 11.91
N ALA A 91 4.02 -6.10 12.66
CA ALA A 91 2.86 -6.95 12.85
C ALA A 91 2.09 -7.19 11.54
N MET A 92 1.96 -6.17 10.67
CA MET A 92 1.35 -6.31 9.35
C MET A 92 2.17 -7.21 8.43
N VAL A 93 3.49 -6.99 8.36
CA VAL A 93 4.41 -7.77 7.51
C VAL A 93 4.53 -9.21 7.99
N ASP A 94 4.63 -9.45 9.30
CA ASP A 94 4.71 -10.80 9.87
C ASP A 94 3.51 -11.66 9.49
N ARG A 95 2.30 -11.11 9.55
CA ARG A 95 1.08 -11.82 9.11
C ARG A 95 1.09 -12.09 7.61
N TYR A 96 1.49 -11.11 6.81
CA TYR A 96 1.61 -11.28 5.35
C TYR A 96 2.58 -12.41 5.00
N LEU A 97 3.76 -12.44 5.61
CA LEU A 97 4.76 -13.49 5.38
C LEU A 97 4.32 -14.86 5.91
N HIS A 98 3.43 -14.91 6.91
CA HIS A 98 2.77 -16.14 7.37
C HIS A 98 1.53 -16.55 6.53
N GLY A 99 1.26 -15.86 5.42
CA GLY A 99 0.21 -16.22 4.45
C GLY A 99 -1.13 -15.51 4.62
N ASP A 100 -1.25 -14.54 5.51
CA ASP A 100 -2.43 -13.67 5.60
C ASP A 100 -2.37 -12.64 4.47
N HIS A 101 -2.93 -12.98 3.32
CA HIS A 101 -3.01 -12.13 2.14
C HIS A 101 -4.41 -11.51 2.00
N SER A 102 -5.08 -11.23 3.12
CA SER A 102 -6.48 -10.76 3.11
C SER A 102 -6.64 -9.30 2.68
N GLY A 103 -5.59 -8.48 2.84
CA GLY A 103 -5.68 -7.01 2.72
C GLY A 103 -6.67 -6.37 3.70
N SER A 104 -7.16 -7.13 4.68
CA SER A 104 -8.23 -6.73 5.59
C SER A 104 -7.71 -6.04 6.85
N LEU A 105 -8.57 -5.30 7.55
CA LEU A 105 -8.26 -4.77 8.87
C LEU A 105 -8.10 -5.92 9.87
N ILE A 106 -6.94 -5.99 10.52
CA ILE A 106 -6.68 -6.91 11.63
C ILE A 106 -7.58 -6.51 12.81
N ASP A 107 -8.20 -7.51 13.47
CA ASP A 107 -8.95 -7.28 14.70
C ASP A 107 -8.14 -6.45 15.71
N ALA A 108 -8.77 -5.43 16.30
CA ALA A 108 -8.07 -4.42 17.09
C ALA A 108 -7.36 -5.00 18.32
N ARG A 109 -7.97 -6.00 18.99
CA ARG A 109 -7.34 -6.65 20.16
C ARG A 109 -6.18 -7.54 19.75
N THR A 110 -6.34 -8.25 18.63
CA THR A 110 -5.30 -9.08 18.03
C THR A 110 -4.09 -8.24 17.63
N ALA A 111 -4.32 -7.09 16.97
CA ALA A 111 -3.27 -6.17 16.59
C ALA A 111 -2.58 -5.54 17.81
N ASP A 112 -3.36 -5.10 18.82
CA ASP A 112 -2.80 -4.52 20.04
C ASP A 112 -1.91 -5.53 20.79
N ALA A 113 -2.34 -6.80 20.86
CA ALA A 113 -1.56 -7.88 21.44
C ALA A 113 -0.26 -8.15 20.66
N ALA A 114 -0.30 -8.17 19.33
CA ALA A 114 0.88 -8.35 18.49
C ALA A 114 1.90 -7.19 18.69
N ILE A 115 1.42 -5.94 18.70
CA ILE A 115 2.27 -4.78 18.98
C ILE A 115 2.87 -4.87 20.39
N ASN A 116 2.08 -5.24 21.39
CA ASN A 116 2.56 -5.42 22.77
C ASN A 116 3.60 -6.53 22.89
N GLN A 117 3.45 -7.61 22.12
CA GLN A 117 4.43 -8.68 22.10
C GLN A 117 5.77 -8.19 21.58
N ILE A 118 5.81 -7.29 20.61
CA ILE A 118 7.05 -6.71 20.11
C ILE A 118 7.65 -5.73 21.13
N THR A 119 6.83 -4.85 21.71
CA THR A 119 7.30 -3.85 22.69
C THR A 119 7.65 -4.42 24.07
N ALA A 120 7.21 -5.64 24.39
CA ALA A 120 7.63 -6.34 25.60
C ALA A 120 9.15 -6.56 25.64
N TRP A 121 9.79 -6.68 24.47
CA TRP A 121 11.23 -6.91 24.35
C TRP A 121 12.06 -5.62 24.31
N LYS A 122 11.45 -4.50 23.88
CA LYS A 122 12.07 -3.17 23.84
C LYS A 122 10.97 -2.13 24.06
N PRO A 123 11.11 -1.20 25.03
CA PRO A 123 10.13 -0.15 25.24
C PRO A 123 9.84 0.59 23.93
N ALA A 124 8.56 0.88 23.69
CA ALA A 124 8.06 1.60 22.52
C ALA A 124 8.85 2.91 22.36
N GLN A 125 9.72 2.92 21.36
CA GLN A 125 10.57 4.04 20.98
C GLN A 125 10.85 3.88 19.50
N ASP A 126 10.98 5.00 18.79
CA ASP A 126 11.23 5.00 17.36
C ASP A 126 12.47 4.14 17.03
N LEU A 127 12.31 3.22 16.08
CA LEU A 127 13.35 2.28 15.69
C LEU A 127 14.07 2.75 14.42
N THR A 128 15.39 2.65 14.41
CA THR A 128 16.13 2.78 13.14
C THR A 128 15.86 1.58 12.23
N PRO A 129 16.04 1.69 10.90
CA PRO A 129 15.87 0.56 9.99
C PRO A 129 16.68 -0.68 10.39
N LEU A 130 17.88 -0.47 10.95
CA LEU A 130 18.71 -1.55 11.50
C LEU A 130 18.04 -2.23 12.70
N GLN A 131 17.46 -1.46 13.61
CA GLN A 131 16.80 -2.00 14.79
C GLN A 131 15.51 -2.75 14.43
N VAL A 132 14.75 -2.26 13.44
CA VAL A 132 13.57 -2.98 12.91
C VAL A 132 13.97 -4.37 12.40
N GLY A 133 15.04 -4.45 11.60
CA GLY A 133 15.57 -5.72 11.11
C GLY A 133 16.03 -6.65 12.24
N GLN A 134 16.75 -6.12 13.23
CA GLN A 134 17.19 -6.90 14.40
C GLN A 134 16.03 -7.45 15.23
N VAL A 135 14.93 -6.70 15.36
CA VAL A 135 13.70 -7.16 16.02
C VAL A 135 13.09 -8.32 15.24
N ALA A 136 12.91 -8.15 13.92
CA ALA A 136 12.35 -9.18 13.05
C ALA A 136 13.18 -10.47 13.11
N GLN A 137 14.51 -10.38 13.04
CA GLN A 137 15.39 -11.55 13.11
C GLN A 137 15.35 -12.24 14.46
N LYS A 138 15.49 -11.48 15.55
CA LYS A 138 15.64 -12.07 16.87
C LYS A 138 14.34 -12.64 17.43
N TYR A 139 13.20 -12.00 17.16
CA TYR A 139 11.94 -12.31 17.84
C TYR A 139 10.85 -12.86 16.93
N MET A 140 10.98 -12.69 15.61
CA MET A 140 9.99 -13.17 14.64
C MET A 140 10.56 -14.25 13.71
N GLY A 141 11.87 -14.50 13.77
CA GLY A 141 12.54 -15.54 12.96
C GLY A 141 12.79 -15.13 11.50
N TRP A 142 12.58 -13.87 11.15
CA TRP A 142 12.74 -13.39 9.78
C TRP A 142 14.17 -12.94 9.47
N ALA A 143 14.71 -13.37 8.32
CA ALA A 143 15.88 -12.73 7.75
C ALA A 143 15.54 -11.29 7.31
N TYR A 144 16.52 -10.39 7.32
CA TYR A 144 16.34 -9.03 6.82
C TYR A 144 17.54 -8.55 6.01
N LYS A 145 17.29 -7.58 5.12
CA LYS A 145 18.31 -6.84 4.39
C LYS A 145 17.88 -5.38 4.32
N ILE A 146 18.79 -4.48 4.68
CA ILE A 146 18.55 -3.03 4.51
C ILE A 146 18.83 -2.69 3.05
N LEU A 147 17.84 -2.14 2.37
CA LEU A 147 17.93 -1.74 0.97
C LEU A 147 17.90 -0.22 0.82
N PRO A 148 18.45 0.34 -0.27
CA PRO A 148 18.27 1.75 -0.60
C PRO A 148 16.79 2.11 -0.72
N SER A 149 16.40 3.26 -0.15
CA SER A 149 15.03 3.77 -0.20
C SER A 149 14.73 4.60 -1.45
N ASP A 150 15.53 4.44 -2.51
CA ASP A 150 15.26 5.14 -3.76
C ASP A 150 14.09 4.49 -4.50
N ARG A 151 13.46 5.29 -5.37
CA ARG A 151 12.25 4.91 -6.09
C ARG A 151 12.42 3.65 -6.94
N LEU A 152 13.60 3.43 -7.53
CA LEU A 152 13.83 2.28 -8.40
C LEU A 152 13.90 1.01 -7.55
N ASN A 153 14.68 1.03 -6.47
CA ASN A 153 14.78 -0.10 -5.55
C ASN A 153 13.41 -0.48 -4.96
N MET A 154 12.63 0.50 -4.50
CA MET A 154 11.28 0.24 -3.97
C MET A 154 10.36 -0.43 -5.00
N LYS A 155 10.35 0.06 -6.25
CA LYS A 155 9.54 -0.57 -7.31
C LYS A 155 9.96 -1.99 -7.64
N GLN A 156 11.26 -2.25 -7.61
CA GLN A 156 11.81 -3.58 -7.85
C GLN A 156 11.41 -4.56 -6.74
N GLN A 157 11.48 -4.16 -5.47
CA GLN A 157 11.03 -5.00 -4.36
C GLN A 157 9.53 -5.27 -4.41
N LEU A 158 8.72 -4.22 -4.64
CA LEU A 158 7.28 -4.37 -4.76
C LEU A 158 6.90 -5.32 -5.89
N ALA A 159 7.61 -5.28 -7.02
CA ALA A 159 7.39 -6.19 -8.14
C ALA A 159 7.78 -7.66 -7.82
N LEU A 160 8.55 -7.90 -6.76
CA LEU A 160 8.90 -9.21 -6.21
C LEU A 160 7.99 -9.60 -5.02
N GLY A 161 6.93 -8.84 -4.74
CA GLY A 161 6.01 -9.12 -3.65
C GLY A 161 6.51 -8.72 -2.26
N ARG A 162 7.52 -7.85 -2.15
CA ARG A 162 8.14 -7.48 -0.87
C ARG A 162 8.47 -5.99 -0.73
#